data_AF-A0A834FRU7-F1
#
_entry.id   AF-A0A834FRU7-F1
#
_cell.length_a   1.000
_cell.length_b   1.000
_cell.length_c   1.000
_cell.angle_alpha   90.00
_cell.angle_beta   90.00
_cell.angle_gamma   90.00
#
_symmetry.space_group_name_H-M   'P 1'
#
loop_
_entity.id
_entity.type
_entity.pdbx_description
1 polymer ?
#
loop_
_entity_poly.entity_id
_entity_poly.type
_entity_poly.pdbx_seq_one_letter_code
_entity_poly.pdbx_strand_id
1 'polypeptide(L)'
;MARLLFLIILCALPPLVVPIHNSSAGGCAIIRPPRDGGIRYRGLTQEQIRSVQILPVDYEIEYICRGNRVIVGPKVRKCLANGTWTDMTLPSTCLLLCPRVWTSLENGRVTPNPPGPPVEGTALHYSCHAGFILEGRNISHCTKLGKWDAPKPTCLYDRNYTGKKKLYIGALFPMSGGWPGGQACMPSAQMALDLVNNRSDILPDYELELIHYDSMCDPGEATKLLYDLLYTEPIKIVLMPGCSGVSTLVAEAARMWNLIVTKGSVCLYYTPPLVQPPYRHTQLFLHALRLQEPPRMSNSLIRAAARQKHPLFLDTDQGGALHRLLLARP
;
A
#
# COMPACT_ATOMS: atom_id res chain seq x y z
N MET A 1 84.65 40.25 -1.84
CA MET A 1 83.55 40.06 -0.85
C MET A 1 82.53 41.15 -1.11
N ALA A 2 81.61 40.93 -2.04
CA ALA A 2 80.78 41.96 -2.66
C ALA A 2 79.29 41.59 -2.61
N ARG A 3 78.46 42.63 -2.48
CA ARG A 3 77.01 42.70 -2.77
C ARG A 3 76.06 42.23 -1.66
N LEU A 4 75.87 43.12 -0.68
CA LEU A 4 74.62 43.30 0.06
C LEU A 4 74.00 44.63 -0.42
N LEU A 5 72.68 44.69 -0.59
CA LEU A 5 71.82 45.80 -1.05
C LEU A 5 71.31 45.66 -2.49
N PHE A 6 70.21 44.92 -2.67
CA PHE A 6 69.27 45.15 -3.77
C PHE A 6 67.84 44.76 -3.34
N LEU A 7 66.98 45.79 -3.26
CA LEU A 7 65.52 45.81 -3.48
C LEU A 7 64.58 45.01 -2.57
N ILE A 8 64.20 45.65 -1.45
CA ILE A 8 62.90 45.46 -0.79
C ILE A 8 61.98 46.59 -1.31
N ILE A 9 61.39 46.40 -2.49
CA ILE A 9 60.27 47.23 -2.98
C ILE A 9 59.35 46.30 -3.77
N LEU A 10 58.23 45.89 -3.17
CA LEU A 10 56.97 45.61 -3.87
C LEU A 10 55.83 45.40 -2.85
N CYS A 11 54.94 46.39 -2.83
CA CYS A 11 53.52 46.28 -2.51
C CYS A 11 53.10 45.94 -1.08
N ALA A 12 53.23 46.93 -0.20
CA ALA A 12 52.16 47.22 0.76
C ALA A 12 50.99 47.89 0.00
N LEU A 13 50.08 47.09 -0.53
CA LEU A 13 48.73 47.52 -0.92
C LEU A 13 47.75 46.74 -0.03
N PRO A 14 46.82 47.42 0.65
CA PRO A 14 45.77 46.72 1.39
C PRO A 14 44.98 45.84 0.40
N PRO A 15 44.48 44.66 0.81
CA PRO A 15 43.55 43.94 -0.03
C PRO A 15 42.35 44.85 -0.23
N LEU A 16 42.10 45.23 -1.48
CA LEU A 16 40.82 45.77 -1.92
C LEU A 16 39.78 44.66 -1.72
N VAL A 17 39.34 44.48 -0.49
CA VAL A 17 38.04 43.90 -0.20
C VAL A 17 37.05 44.95 -0.64
N VAL A 18 36.66 44.89 -1.91
CA VAL A 18 35.49 45.61 -2.39
C VAL A 18 34.32 45.06 -1.57
N PRO A 19 33.62 45.89 -0.77
CA PRO A 19 32.40 45.45 -0.14
C PRO A 19 31.46 45.09 -1.28
N ILE A 20 31.05 43.81 -1.34
CA ILE A 20 29.92 43.40 -2.16
C ILE A 20 28.80 44.36 -1.79
N HIS A 21 28.41 45.17 -2.77
CA HIS A 21 27.33 46.12 -2.63
C HIS A 21 26.16 45.38 -2.00
N ASN A 22 25.76 45.88 -0.84
CA ASN A 22 24.60 45.48 -0.09
C ASN A 22 23.37 45.89 -0.93
N SER A 23 23.06 45.11 -1.95
CA SER A 23 21.80 45.22 -2.68
C SER A 23 20.75 44.50 -1.86
N SER A 24 19.96 45.29 -1.14
CA SER A 24 18.71 44.95 -0.46
C SER A 24 17.59 44.52 -1.43
N ALA A 25 17.93 43.73 -2.45
CA ALA A 25 16.99 43.03 -3.30
C ALA A 25 17.09 41.54 -2.97
N GLY A 26 16.55 41.15 -1.81
CA GLY A 26 16.44 39.75 -1.41
C GLY A 26 15.65 38.99 -2.47
N GLY A 27 16.27 37.99 -3.09
CA GLY A 27 15.68 37.23 -4.17
C GLY A 27 16.62 36.17 -4.72
N CYS A 28 16.09 35.27 -5.54
CA CYS A 28 16.79 34.08 -6.00
C CYS A 28 17.11 34.16 -7.47
N ALA A 29 18.31 33.73 -7.85
CA ALA A 29 18.72 33.64 -9.23
C ALA A 29 17.90 32.58 -10.01
N ILE A 30 17.75 32.78 -11.31
CA ILE A 30 17.08 31.83 -12.21
C ILE A 30 17.87 30.52 -12.31
N ILE A 31 17.17 29.40 -12.10
CA ILE A 31 17.71 28.05 -12.30
C ILE A 31 17.65 27.67 -13.78
N ARG A 32 18.74 27.11 -14.34
CA ARG A 32 18.72 26.60 -15.71
C ARG A 32 17.87 25.31 -15.79
N PRO A 33 17.00 25.16 -16.81
CA PRO A 33 16.14 24.00 -16.93
C PRO A 33 16.95 22.70 -17.13
N PRO A 34 16.51 21.57 -16.54
CA PRO A 34 17.11 20.26 -16.79
C PRO A 34 17.01 19.85 -18.26
N ARG A 35 17.96 19.05 -18.78
CA ARG A 35 17.92 18.58 -20.19
C ARG A 35 16.66 17.78 -20.52
N ASP A 36 16.25 16.91 -19.62
CA ASP A 36 15.10 16.01 -19.78
C ASP A 36 13.76 16.62 -19.33
N GLY A 37 13.75 17.92 -19.02
CA GLY A 37 12.60 18.63 -18.48
C GLY A 37 12.64 20.13 -18.75
N GLY A 38 11.97 20.88 -17.88
CA GLY A 38 11.85 22.33 -17.88
C GLY A 38 11.45 22.84 -16.51
N ILE A 39 11.43 24.16 -16.37
CA ILE A 39 10.96 24.83 -15.16
C ILE A 39 9.90 25.83 -15.59
N ARG A 40 8.73 25.75 -14.96
CA ARG A 40 7.66 26.72 -15.12
C ARG A 40 7.78 27.80 -14.06
N TYR A 41 7.97 29.02 -14.53
CA TYR A 41 7.94 30.24 -13.74
C TYR A 41 6.52 30.78 -13.80
N ARG A 42 5.82 30.81 -12.65
CA ARG A 42 4.41 31.22 -12.60
C ARG A 42 4.28 32.71 -12.95
N GLY A 43 3.50 33.03 -13.98
CA GLY A 43 3.21 34.41 -14.37
C GLY A 43 4.32 35.12 -15.14
N LEU A 44 5.33 34.39 -15.64
CA LEU A 44 6.36 34.94 -16.53
C LEU A 44 6.34 34.21 -17.88
N THR A 45 6.47 34.97 -18.97
CA THR A 45 6.68 34.42 -20.31
C THR A 45 8.15 34.06 -20.54
N GLN A 46 8.44 33.31 -21.61
CA GLN A 46 9.80 32.88 -21.92
C GLN A 46 10.74 34.06 -22.22
N GLU A 47 10.20 35.15 -22.76
CA GLU A 47 10.91 36.39 -23.06
C GLU A 47 11.26 37.12 -21.77
N GLN A 48 10.30 37.22 -20.84
CA GLN A 48 10.49 37.84 -19.53
C GLN A 48 11.51 37.07 -18.68
N ILE A 49 11.52 35.74 -18.76
CA ILE A 49 12.52 34.88 -18.07
C ILE A 49 13.94 35.19 -18.56
N ARG A 50 14.14 35.62 -19.82
CA ARG A 50 15.47 35.99 -20.33
C ARG A 50 15.97 37.34 -19.80
N SER A 51 15.05 38.24 -19.47
CA SER A 51 15.38 39.58 -18.95
C SER A 51 15.47 39.63 -17.42
N VAL A 52 14.70 38.81 -16.71
CA VAL A 52 14.74 38.75 -15.25
C VAL A 52 15.97 37.97 -14.82
N GLN A 53 16.75 38.51 -13.87
CA GLN A 53 17.90 37.80 -13.29
C GLN A 53 17.64 37.32 -11.86
N ILE A 54 16.75 38.01 -11.13
CA ILE A 54 16.44 37.77 -9.71
C ILE A 54 14.93 37.70 -9.55
N LEU A 55 14.44 36.63 -8.91
CA LEU A 55 13.04 36.43 -8.56
C LEU A 55 12.79 36.82 -7.10
N PRO A 56 11.62 37.40 -6.78
CA PRO A 56 11.34 37.86 -5.42
C PRO A 56 11.29 36.71 -4.41
N VAL A 57 11.46 37.04 -3.13
CA VAL A 57 11.23 36.08 -2.02
C VAL A 57 9.82 35.51 -2.11
N ASP A 58 9.67 34.25 -1.70
CA ASP A 58 8.43 33.45 -1.76
C ASP A 58 7.96 33.10 -3.18
N TYR A 59 8.70 33.50 -4.23
CA TYR A 59 8.39 33.09 -5.59
C TYR A 59 8.53 31.57 -5.75
N GLU A 60 7.54 30.95 -6.40
CA GLU A 60 7.50 29.50 -6.61
C GLU A 60 7.81 29.14 -8.05
N ILE A 61 8.70 28.15 -8.21
CA ILE A 61 8.97 27.52 -9.50
C ILE A 61 8.56 26.06 -9.45
N GLU A 62 8.09 25.54 -10.58
CA GLU A 62 7.65 24.15 -10.72
C GLU A 62 8.47 23.43 -11.79
N TYR A 63 9.11 22.32 -11.42
CA TYR A 63 9.78 21.44 -12.37
C TYR A 63 8.76 20.64 -13.18
N ILE A 64 8.96 20.58 -14.49
CA ILE A 64 8.10 19.87 -15.44
C ILE A 64 8.95 18.92 -16.25
N CYS A 65 8.49 17.67 -16.40
CA CYS A 65 9.15 16.67 -17.21
C CYS A 65 8.55 16.59 -18.62
N ARG A 66 9.37 16.22 -19.60
CA ARG A 66 8.92 16.03 -20.98
C ARG A 66 8.45 14.59 -21.21
N GLY A 67 7.42 14.43 -22.04
CA GLY A 67 6.89 13.12 -22.43
C GLY A 67 6.24 12.38 -21.26
N ASN A 68 6.49 11.08 -21.16
CA ASN A 68 5.98 10.18 -20.12
C ASN A 68 6.90 10.04 -18.89
N ARG A 69 7.84 10.98 -18.71
CA ARG A 69 8.75 11.02 -17.56
C ARG A 69 8.05 11.58 -16.32
N VAL A 70 8.50 11.15 -15.15
CA VAL A 70 8.04 11.65 -13.86
C VAL A 70 9.17 12.33 -13.11
N ILE A 71 8.81 13.33 -12.30
CA ILE A 71 9.77 14.06 -11.46
C ILE A 71 10.06 13.26 -10.20
N VAL A 72 11.34 13.03 -9.92
CA VAL A 72 11.84 12.46 -8.67
C VAL A 72 12.60 13.54 -7.93
N GLY A 73 12.23 13.77 -6.67
CA GLY A 73 12.70 14.89 -5.86
C GLY A 73 11.68 16.04 -5.74
N PRO A 74 12.10 17.21 -5.21
CA PRO A 74 11.22 18.36 -5.00
C PRO A 74 10.64 18.88 -6.32
N LYS A 75 9.32 18.77 -6.49
CA LYS A 75 8.61 19.25 -7.69
C LYS A 75 8.53 20.78 -7.72
N VAL A 76 8.31 21.40 -6.56
CA VAL A 76 8.18 22.85 -6.41
C VAL A 76 9.31 23.33 -5.51
N ARG A 77 9.92 24.46 -5.87
CA ARG A 77 10.87 25.16 -5.01
C ARG A 77 10.42 26.59 -4.78
N LYS A 78 10.64 27.09 -3.56
CA LYS A 78 10.33 28.47 -3.19
C LYS A 78 11.61 29.26 -2.99
N CYS A 79 11.59 30.54 -3.37
CA CYS A 79 12.70 31.43 -3.10
C CYS A 79 12.70 31.87 -1.62
N LEU A 80 13.82 31.73 -0.94
CA LEU A 80 14.00 32.11 0.46
C LEU A 80 14.62 33.52 0.57
N ALA A 81 14.41 34.18 1.72
CA ALA A 81 14.98 35.49 2.00
C ALA A 81 16.52 35.54 1.98
N ASN A 82 17.17 34.39 2.16
CA ASN A 82 18.62 34.25 2.07
C ASN A 82 19.14 34.16 0.61
N GLY A 83 18.26 34.31 -0.38
CA GLY A 83 18.60 34.26 -1.82
C GLY A 83 18.78 32.85 -2.39
N THR A 84 18.43 31.81 -1.62
CA THR A 84 18.50 30.40 -2.07
C THR A 84 17.12 29.80 -2.27
N TRP A 85 17.05 28.73 -3.06
CA TRP A 85 15.81 27.97 -3.26
C TRP A 85 15.65 26.89 -2.17
N THR A 86 14.41 26.56 -1.80
CA THR A 86 14.14 25.42 -0.92
C THR A 86 14.67 24.11 -1.52
N ASP A 87 15.06 23.18 -0.65
CA ASP A 87 15.46 21.82 -1.00
C ASP A 87 16.58 21.73 -2.05
N MET A 88 17.49 22.71 -2.06
CA MET A 88 18.65 22.76 -2.94
C MET A 88 19.59 21.55 -2.81
N THR A 89 19.56 20.87 -1.67
CA THR A 89 20.35 19.65 -1.40
C THR A 89 19.81 18.41 -2.11
N LEU A 90 18.54 18.39 -2.51
CA LEU A 90 17.90 17.25 -3.17
C LEU A 90 17.70 17.55 -4.67
N PRO A 91 18.34 16.80 -5.60
CA PRO A 91 18.19 17.05 -7.02
C PRO A 91 16.79 16.67 -7.53
N SER A 92 16.22 17.53 -8.38
CA SER A 92 14.95 17.28 -9.07
C SER A 92 15.24 16.73 -10.47
N THR A 93 14.95 15.45 -10.70
CA THR A 93 15.34 14.73 -11.95
C THR A 93 14.14 14.10 -12.64
N CYS A 94 14.11 14.15 -13.97
CA CYS A 94 13.04 13.57 -14.79
C CYS A 94 13.40 12.18 -15.29
N LEU A 95 12.78 11.15 -14.69
CA LEU A 95 13.07 9.74 -14.96
C LEU A 95 11.91 9.06 -15.70
N LEU A 96 12.22 8.06 -16.50
CA LEU A 96 11.18 7.23 -17.15
C LEU A 96 10.61 6.22 -16.15
N LEU A 97 9.31 5.94 -16.28
CA LEU A 97 8.63 4.88 -15.53
C LEU A 97 8.82 3.53 -16.21
N CYS A 98 9.07 2.50 -15.40
CA CYS A 98 8.98 1.12 -15.84
C CYS A 98 7.57 0.55 -15.66
N PRO A 99 7.19 -0.48 -16.44
CA PRO A 99 5.89 -1.14 -16.30
C PRO A 99 5.66 -1.67 -14.89
N ARG A 100 4.54 -1.29 -14.26
CA ARG A 100 4.20 -1.69 -12.89
C ARG A 100 3.84 -3.18 -12.74
N VAL A 101 3.60 -3.90 -13.83
CA VAL A 101 3.25 -5.33 -13.76
C VAL A 101 4.38 -6.21 -13.19
N TRP A 102 5.62 -5.70 -13.12
CA TRP A 102 6.75 -6.35 -12.43
C TRP A 102 6.79 -6.09 -10.91
N THR A 103 6.01 -5.14 -10.38
CA THR A 103 6.02 -4.78 -8.96
C THR A 103 5.10 -5.66 -8.10
N SER A 104 4.57 -6.74 -8.66
CA SER A 104 3.82 -7.77 -7.94
C SER A 104 4.25 -9.14 -8.42
N LEU A 105 4.28 -10.13 -7.54
CA LEU A 105 4.65 -11.50 -7.86
C LEU A 105 3.63 -12.46 -7.24
N GLU A 106 3.08 -13.36 -8.05
CA GLU A 106 2.15 -14.36 -7.54
C GLU A 106 2.92 -15.40 -6.72
N ASN A 107 2.40 -15.77 -5.55
CA ASN A 107 3.07 -16.65 -4.59
C ASN A 107 4.48 -16.17 -4.19
N GLY A 108 4.70 -14.86 -4.21
CA GLY A 108 5.97 -14.24 -3.84
C GLY A 108 5.79 -12.79 -3.41
N ARG A 109 6.92 -12.17 -3.07
CA ARG A 109 7.05 -10.79 -2.63
C ARG A 109 7.99 -10.04 -3.57
N VAL A 110 7.70 -8.75 -3.76
CA VAL A 110 8.58 -7.84 -4.50
C VAL A 110 8.97 -6.67 -3.61
N THR A 111 10.27 -6.46 -3.43
CA THR A 111 10.81 -5.32 -2.69
C THR A 111 11.52 -4.34 -3.65
N PRO A 112 10.95 -3.15 -3.88
CA PRO A 112 11.60 -2.13 -4.70
C PRO A 112 12.71 -1.42 -3.92
N ASN A 113 13.83 -1.18 -4.59
CA ASN A 113 14.96 -0.41 -4.08
C ASN A 113 15.42 0.62 -5.13
N PRO A 114 15.36 1.94 -4.84
CA PRO A 114 14.74 2.54 -3.67
C PRO A 114 13.21 2.32 -3.61
N PRO A 115 12.57 2.46 -2.43
CA PRO A 115 11.12 2.39 -2.30
C PRO A 115 10.40 3.47 -3.13
N GLY A 116 9.23 3.14 -3.66
CA GLY A 116 8.40 4.08 -4.41
C GLY A 116 8.03 3.57 -5.82
N PRO A 117 7.59 4.46 -6.71
CA PRO A 117 7.24 4.08 -8.08
C PRO A 117 8.47 3.59 -8.86
N PRO A 118 8.33 2.57 -9.72
CA PRO A 118 9.46 2.02 -10.47
C PRO A 118 9.90 2.99 -11.57
N VAL A 119 11.05 3.63 -11.37
CA VAL A 119 11.66 4.59 -12.30
C VAL A 119 13.02 4.09 -12.75
N GLU A 120 13.62 4.74 -13.75
CA GLU A 120 15.00 4.49 -14.18
C GLU A 120 15.94 4.35 -12.97
N GLY A 121 16.69 3.24 -12.94
CA GLY A 121 17.60 2.90 -11.84
C GLY A 121 16.98 2.11 -10.68
N THR A 122 15.66 1.98 -10.59
CA THR A 122 15.00 1.12 -9.59
C THR A 122 15.35 -0.35 -9.82
N ALA A 123 15.74 -1.05 -8.75
CA ALA A 123 15.89 -2.50 -8.71
C ALA A 123 14.70 -3.14 -7.99
N LEU A 124 14.14 -4.20 -8.54
CA LEU A 124 13.14 -5.03 -7.87
C LEU A 124 13.79 -6.32 -7.43
N HIS A 125 13.67 -6.63 -6.14
CA HIS A 125 14.12 -7.89 -5.57
C HIS A 125 12.92 -8.80 -5.37
N TYR A 126 13.04 -10.04 -5.86
CA TYR A 126 11.99 -11.04 -5.85
C TYR A 126 12.31 -12.13 -4.83
N SER A 127 11.31 -12.52 -4.05
CA SER A 127 11.37 -13.69 -3.19
C SER A 127 10.07 -14.47 -3.27
N CYS A 128 10.13 -15.80 -3.27
CA CYS A 128 8.92 -16.61 -3.24
C CYS A 128 8.44 -16.85 -1.81
N HIS A 129 7.14 -17.08 -1.65
CA HIS A 129 6.57 -17.55 -0.40
C HIS A 129 7.03 -18.98 -0.11
N ALA A 130 6.87 -19.41 1.14
CA ALA A 130 7.27 -20.75 1.55
C ALA A 130 6.53 -21.83 0.73
N GLY A 131 7.26 -22.85 0.30
CA GLY A 131 6.75 -23.89 -0.60
C GLY A 131 6.72 -23.51 -2.08
N PHE A 132 7.32 -22.38 -2.45
CA PHE A 132 7.52 -22.01 -3.84
C PHE A 132 9.00 -21.71 -4.13
N ILE A 133 9.44 -22.10 -5.32
CA ILE A 133 10.79 -21.88 -5.84
C ILE A 133 10.73 -20.83 -6.94
N LEU A 134 11.66 -19.89 -6.90
CA LEU A 134 11.75 -18.83 -7.91
C LEU A 134 12.33 -19.38 -9.20
N GLU A 135 11.59 -19.24 -10.30
CA GLU A 135 12.04 -19.51 -11.66
C GLU A 135 12.32 -18.19 -12.38
N GLY A 136 13.60 -17.96 -12.70
CA GLY A 136 14.08 -16.74 -13.36
C GLY A 136 15.08 -15.96 -12.50
N ARG A 137 15.34 -14.70 -12.85
CA ARG A 137 16.23 -13.83 -12.06
C ARG A 137 15.51 -13.34 -10.81
N ASN A 138 16.22 -13.35 -9.68
CA ASN A 138 15.74 -12.78 -8.42
C ASN A 138 15.81 -11.25 -8.36
N ILE A 139 16.40 -10.60 -9.37
CA ILE A 139 16.50 -9.14 -9.46
C ILE A 139 16.21 -8.70 -10.90
N SER A 140 15.44 -7.62 -11.05
CA SER A 140 15.28 -6.90 -12.32
C SER A 140 15.53 -5.41 -12.14
N HIS A 141 16.24 -4.80 -13.08
CA HIS A 141 16.59 -3.39 -13.10
C HIS A 141 15.79 -2.62 -14.13
N CYS A 142 15.29 -1.44 -13.74
CA CYS A 142 14.64 -0.52 -14.64
C CYS A 142 15.71 0.26 -15.44
N THR A 143 15.76 -0.01 -16.74
CA THR A 143 16.73 0.60 -17.66
C THR A 143 16.40 2.07 -17.96
N LYS A 144 17.37 2.79 -18.55
CA LYS A 144 17.20 4.18 -19.04
C LYS A 144 16.13 4.34 -20.12
N LEU A 145 15.64 3.24 -20.69
CA LEU A 145 14.57 3.22 -21.69
C LEU A 145 13.18 3.04 -21.06
N GLY A 146 13.06 3.00 -19.73
CA GLY A 146 11.80 2.73 -19.04
C GLY A 146 11.31 1.29 -19.24
N LYS A 147 12.24 0.33 -19.40
CA LYS A 147 11.95 -1.10 -19.55
C LYS A 147 12.74 -1.91 -18.53
N TRP A 148 12.19 -3.04 -18.11
CA TRP A 148 12.91 -4.02 -17.31
C TRP A 148 13.93 -4.75 -18.17
N ASP A 149 15.12 -4.97 -17.62
CA ASP A 149 16.23 -5.69 -18.25
C ASP A 149 16.07 -7.22 -18.25
N ALA A 150 15.12 -7.73 -17.46
CA ALA A 150 14.83 -9.14 -17.28
C ALA A 150 13.33 -9.41 -17.41
N PRO A 151 12.94 -10.59 -17.94
CA PRO A 151 11.55 -11.03 -17.88
C PRO A 151 11.09 -11.18 -16.42
N LYS A 152 9.79 -11.01 -16.19
CA LYS A 152 9.19 -11.17 -14.86
C LYS A 152 9.38 -12.63 -14.41
N PRO A 153 9.97 -12.90 -13.22
CA PRO A 153 10.12 -14.26 -12.72
C PRO A 153 8.77 -14.83 -12.28
N THR A 154 8.72 -16.14 -12.06
CA THR A 154 7.55 -16.84 -11.51
C THR A 154 7.92 -17.66 -10.29
N CYS A 155 6.95 -17.88 -9.40
CA CYS A 155 7.11 -18.75 -8.24
C CYS A 155 6.36 -20.06 -8.50
N LEU A 156 7.11 -21.16 -8.68
CA LEU A 156 6.56 -22.48 -8.93
C LEU A 156 6.44 -23.27 -7.64
N TYR A 157 5.39 -24.07 -7.49
CA TYR A 157 5.21 -24.88 -6.29
C TYR A 157 6.30 -25.95 -6.18
N ASP A 158 6.94 -26.03 -5.00
CA ASP A 158 7.89 -27.08 -4.68
C ASP A 158 7.14 -28.36 -4.29
N ARG A 159 7.29 -29.41 -5.10
CA ARG A 159 6.65 -30.71 -4.87
C ARG A 159 7.18 -31.43 -3.63
N ASN A 160 8.37 -31.08 -3.16
CA ASN A 160 9.01 -31.67 -1.99
C ASN A 160 8.83 -30.84 -0.72
N TYR A 161 8.05 -29.75 -0.78
CA TYR A 161 7.79 -28.93 0.39
C TYR A 161 6.91 -29.68 1.40
N THR A 162 7.47 -29.95 2.57
CA THR A 162 6.79 -30.68 3.66
C THR A 162 6.06 -29.75 4.63
N GLY A 163 6.08 -28.43 4.38
CA GLY A 163 5.39 -27.45 5.21
C GLY A 163 3.94 -27.18 4.75
N LYS A 164 3.14 -26.57 5.63
CA LYS A 164 1.81 -26.06 5.26
C LYS A 164 1.93 -24.70 4.56
N LYS A 165 1.05 -24.43 3.60
CA LYS A 165 0.90 -23.11 2.94
C LYS A 165 0.08 -22.18 3.83
N LYS A 166 0.58 -20.98 4.09
CA LYS A 166 -0.12 -20.00 4.90
C LYS A 166 -1.24 -19.31 4.10
N LEU A 167 -2.44 -19.27 4.68
CA LEU A 167 -3.59 -18.53 4.17
C LEU A 167 -3.97 -17.45 5.19
N TYR A 168 -4.12 -16.22 4.73
CA TYR A 168 -4.31 -15.08 5.62
C TYR A 168 -5.78 -14.63 5.65
N ILE A 169 -6.30 -14.42 6.85
CA ILE A 169 -7.63 -13.86 7.10
C ILE A 169 -7.43 -12.45 7.66
N GLY A 170 -8.06 -11.45 7.05
CA GLY A 170 -8.04 -10.08 7.55
C GLY A 170 -9.21 -9.83 8.50
N ALA A 171 -8.96 -9.29 9.69
CA ALA A 171 -10.02 -9.00 10.66
C ALA A 171 -9.94 -7.57 11.21
N LEU A 172 -11.10 -7.00 11.51
CA LEU A 172 -11.24 -5.69 12.13
C LEU A 172 -12.02 -5.88 13.44
N PHE A 173 -11.28 -5.94 14.55
CA PHE A 173 -11.86 -6.13 15.88
C PHE A 173 -11.98 -4.78 16.59
N PRO A 174 -13.16 -4.37 17.06
CA PRO A 174 -13.31 -3.15 17.83
C PRO A 174 -12.84 -3.39 19.28
N MET A 175 -11.61 -3.03 19.61
CA MET A 175 -11.08 -3.17 20.98
C MET A 175 -11.54 -2.02 21.89
N SER A 176 -11.95 -0.91 21.27
CA SER A 176 -12.42 0.33 21.90
C SER A 176 -13.60 0.93 21.11
N GLY A 177 -14.11 2.09 21.56
CA GLY A 177 -15.20 2.82 20.92
C GLY A 177 -16.59 2.43 21.41
N GLY A 178 -17.61 2.64 20.57
CA GLY A 178 -19.02 2.48 20.95
C GLY A 178 -19.43 1.03 21.30
N TRP A 179 -18.66 0.04 20.87
CA TRP A 179 -18.87 -1.37 21.21
C TRP A 179 -17.53 -2.14 21.24
N PRO A 180 -16.90 -2.35 22.41
CA PRO A 180 -15.55 -2.90 22.53
C PRO A 180 -15.49 -4.43 22.56
N GLY A 181 -16.35 -5.14 21.81
CA GLY A 181 -16.39 -6.60 21.93
C GLY A 181 -15.29 -7.36 21.18
N GLY A 182 -14.39 -6.65 20.49
CA GLY A 182 -13.14 -7.22 19.98
C GLY A 182 -12.29 -7.86 21.09
N GLN A 183 -12.40 -7.38 22.34
CA GLN A 183 -11.66 -7.89 23.51
C GLN A 183 -11.93 -9.38 23.78
N ALA A 184 -13.16 -9.85 23.53
CA ALA A 184 -13.53 -11.26 23.66
C ALA A 184 -13.51 -12.00 22.32
N CYS A 185 -13.88 -11.32 21.23
CA CYS A 185 -14.00 -11.94 19.92
C CYS A 185 -12.63 -12.28 19.31
N MET A 186 -11.58 -11.47 19.53
CA MET A 186 -10.24 -11.74 19.02
C MET A 186 -9.61 -13.02 19.61
N PRO A 187 -9.51 -13.20 20.94
CA PRO A 187 -8.94 -14.44 21.50
C PRO A 187 -9.79 -15.66 21.15
N SER A 188 -11.12 -15.51 21.05
CA SER A 188 -12.00 -16.60 20.62
C SER A 188 -11.73 -17.04 19.18
N ALA A 189 -11.51 -16.09 18.27
CA ALA A 189 -11.13 -16.38 16.89
C ALA A 189 -9.76 -17.08 16.83
N GLN A 190 -8.78 -16.59 17.60
CA GLN A 190 -7.45 -17.20 17.65
C GLN A 190 -7.50 -18.65 18.14
N MET A 191 -8.20 -18.92 19.24
CA MET A 191 -8.39 -20.29 19.74
C MET A 191 -9.03 -21.21 18.70
N ALA A 192 -10.01 -20.71 17.94
CA ALA A 192 -10.66 -21.48 16.89
C ALA A 192 -9.70 -21.80 15.73
N LEU A 193 -8.85 -20.85 15.32
CA LEU A 193 -7.83 -21.07 14.29
C LEU A 193 -6.80 -22.11 14.74
N ASP A 194 -6.34 -22.01 15.99
CA ASP A 194 -5.34 -22.96 16.54
C ASP A 194 -5.89 -24.40 16.52
N LEU A 195 -7.15 -24.58 16.91
CA LEU A 195 -7.82 -25.89 16.85
C LEU A 195 -7.96 -26.43 15.41
N VAL A 196 -8.28 -25.55 14.45
CA VAL A 196 -8.39 -25.94 13.03
C VAL A 196 -7.02 -26.30 12.45
N ASN A 197 -5.99 -25.51 12.74
CA ASN A 197 -4.64 -25.74 12.23
C ASN A 197 -3.99 -27.01 12.79
N ASN A 198 -4.30 -27.36 14.04
CA ASN A 198 -3.82 -28.58 14.69
C ASN A 198 -4.45 -29.87 14.09
N ARG A 199 -5.62 -29.75 13.46
CA ARG A 199 -6.32 -30.87 12.83
C ARG A 199 -5.86 -31.12 11.39
N SER A 200 -5.19 -32.23 11.17
CA SER A 200 -4.71 -32.65 9.83
C SER A 200 -5.83 -33.07 8.87
N ASP A 201 -7.03 -33.35 9.37
CA ASP A 201 -8.16 -33.77 8.55
C ASP A 201 -8.96 -32.61 7.92
N ILE A 202 -8.75 -31.38 8.40
CA ILE A 202 -9.45 -30.19 7.88
C ILE A 202 -8.60 -29.48 6.80
N LEU A 203 -7.36 -29.12 7.14
CA LEU A 203 -6.42 -28.43 6.27
C LEU A 203 -5.05 -29.14 6.31
N PRO A 204 -4.87 -30.21 5.51
CA PRO A 204 -3.63 -30.97 5.50
C PRO A 204 -2.45 -30.13 4.97
N ASP A 205 -2.69 -29.39 3.89
CA ASP A 205 -1.64 -28.65 3.16
C ASP A 205 -1.61 -27.15 3.48
N TYR A 206 -2.52 -26.67 4.34
CA TYR A 206 -2.71 -25.25 4.61
C TYR A 206 -2.76 -24.93 6.10
N GLU A 207 -2.32 -23.73 6.44
CA GLU A 207 -2.35 -23.17 7.79
C GLU A 207 -3.00 -21.78 7.73
N LEU A 208 -3.99 -21.54 8.59
CA LEU A 208 -4.68 -20.25 8.66
C LEU A 208 -3.95 -19.30 9.60
N GLU A 209 -3.75 -18.06 9.18
CA GLU A 209 -3.16 -16.99 9.99
C GLU A 209 -4.08 -15.77 10.00
N LEU A 210 -4.31 -15.20 11.19
CA LEU A 210 -5.21 -14.06 11.38
C LEU A 210 -4.42 -12.75 11.48
N ILE A 211 -4.64 -11.85 10.53
CA ILE A 211 -4.11 -10.48 10.56
C ILE A 211 -5.25 -9.57 11.01
N HIS A 212 -5.09 -8.91 12.15
CA HIS A 212 -6.15 -8.12 12.74
C HIS A 212 -5.70 -6.70 13.12
N TYR A 213 -6.64 -5.75 13.06
CA TYR A 213 -6.44 -4.37 13.50
C TYR A 213 -7.58 -3.91 14.43
N ASP A 214 -7.29 -2.94 15.30
CA ASP A 214 -8.32 -2.28 16.11
C ASP A 214 -9.10 -1.29 15.26
N SER A 215 -10.37 -1.58 15.01
CA SER A 215 -11.22 -0.70 14.21
C SER A 215 -11.83 0.44 15.01
N MET A 216 -11.73 0.42 16.35
CA MET A 216 -12.37 1.36 17.29
C MET A 216 -13.89 1.54 17.08
N CYS A 217 -14.52 0.57 16.40
CA CYS A 217 -15.89 0.68 15.89
C CYS A 217 -16.16 1.92 15.00
N ASP A 218 -15.11 2.55 14.43
CA ASP A 218 -15.20 3.77 13.62
C ASP A 218 -15.06 3.48 12.12
N PRO A 219 -16.00 3.91 11.25
CA PRO A 219 -15.91 3.67 9.81
C PRO A 219 -14.73 4.37 9.12
N GLY A 220 -14.30 5.53 9.61
CA GLY A 220 -13.19 6.29 9.03
C GLY A 220 -11.86 5.58 9.22
N GLU A 221 -11.55 5.20 10.47
CA GLU A 221 -10.35 4.41 10.78
C GLU A 221 -10.40 3.04 10.12
N ALA A 222 -11.57 2.37 10.14
CA ALA A 222 -11.74 1.08 9.47
C ALA A 222 -11.49 1.14 7.96
N THR A 223 -11.80 2.27 7.30
CA THR A 223 -11.51 2.44 5.87
C THR A 223 -10.01 2.42 5.62
N LYS A 224 -9.24 3.19 6.40
CA LYS A 224 -7.78 3.21 6.31
C LYS A 224 -7.16 1.84 6.56
N LEU A 225 -7.60 1.15 7.61
CA LEU A 225 -7.13 -0.19 7.94
C LEU A 225 -7.53 -1.24 6.88
N LEU A 226 -8.70 -1.06 6.25
CA LEU A 226 -9.11 -1.89 5.11
C LEU A 226 -8.17 -1.69 3.91
N TYR A 227 -7.77 -0.45 3.60
CA TYR A 227 -6.77 -0.19 2.58
C TYR A 227 -5.46 -0.92 2.89
N ASP A 228 -4.98 -0.85 4.14
CA ASP A 228 -3.78 -1.57 4.55
C ASP A 228 -3.98 -3.09 4.37
N LEU A 229 -5.09 -3.66 4.81
CA LEU A 229 -5.39 -5.09 4.63
C LEU A 229 -5.40 -5.54 3.16
N LEU A 230 -5.91 -4.69 2.25
CA LEU A 230 -6.08 -5.00 0.83
C LEU A 230 -4.81 -4.78 0.00
N TYR A 231 -4.02 -3.75 0.32
CA TYR A 231 -2.89 -3.32 -0.50
C TYR A 231 -1.52 -3.68 0.08
N THR A 232 -1.46 -4.14 1.33
CA THR A 232 -0.23 -4.67 1.92
C THR A 232 -0.19 -6.19 1.83
N GLU A 233 0.97 -6.72 1.47
CA GLU A 233 1.22 -8.15 1.58
C GLU A 233 1.21 -8.59 3.05
N PRO A 234 0.73 -9.81 3.36
CA PRO A 234 0.26 -10.84 2.43
C PRO A 234 -1.18 -10.61 1.94
N ILE A 235 -1.61 -11.28 0.87
CA ILE A 235 -3.00 -11.18 0.37
C ILE A 235 -3.94 -11.97 1.28
N LYS A 236 -5.08 -11.36 1.66
CA LYS A 236 -6.08 -11.98 2.55
C LYS A 236 -7.18 -12.62 1.71
N ILE A 237 -7.59 -13.83 2.06
CA ILE A 237 -8.62 -14.59 1.34
C ILE A 237 -10.05 -14.27 1.81
N VAL A 238 -10.19 -13.81 3.05
CA VAL A 238 -11.47 -13.50 3.71
C VAL A 238 -11.29 -12.28 4.59
N LEU A 239 -12.33 -11.44 4.67
CA LEU A 239 -12.40 -10.30 5.57
C LEU A 239 -13.45 -10.53 6.68
N MET A 240 -13.08 -10.23 7.92
CA MET A 240 -13.90 -10.40 9.12
C MET A 240 -14.09 -9.07 9.85
N PRO A 241 -15.10 -8.26 9.48
CA PRO A 241 -15.43 -7.05 10.21
C PRO A 241 -16.30 -7.33 11.44
N GLY A 242 -16.05 -6.62 12.55
CA GLY A 242 -16.84 -6.72 13.77
C GLY A 242 -18.10 -5.83 13.80
N CYS A 243 -17.93 -4.53 14.05
CA CYS A 243 -19.02 -3.59 14.27
C CYS A 243 -19.97 -3.44 13.07
N SER A 244 -21.25 -3.10 13.32
CA SER A 244 -22.26 -2.90 12.28
C SER A 244 -21.84 -1.89 11.21
N GLY A 245 -21.44 -0.67 11.60
CA GLY A 245 -21.01 0.38 10.67
C GLY A 245 -19.80 -0.02 9.83
N VAL A 246 -18.81 -0.67 10.43
CA VAL A 246 -17.62 -1.18 9.74
C VAL A 246 -17.97 -2.34 8.80
N SER A 247 -18.84 -3.25 9.23
CA SER A 247 -19.22 -4.42 8.45
C SER A 247 -19.96 -4.07 7.17
N THR A 248 -20.84 -3.06 7.20
CA THR A 248 -21.52 -2.58 6.00
C THR A 248 -20.52 -1.98 5.01
N LEU A 249 -19.63 -1.11 5.49
CA LEU A 249 -18.59 -0.49 4.67
C LEU A 249 -17.67 -1.52 4.00
N VAL A 250 -17.19 -2.49 4.78
CA VAL A 250 -16.32 -3.56 4.27
C VAL A 250 -17.06 -4.45 3.28
N ALA A 251 -18.34 -4.79 3.54
CA ALA A 251 -19.15 -5.60 2.64
C ALA A 251 -19.42 -4.90 1.29
N GLU A 252 -19.67 -3.59 1.29
CA GLU A 252 -19.84 -2.80 0.06
C GLU A 252 -18.54 -2.71 -0.75
N ALA A 253 -17.41 -2.49 -0.06
CA ALA A 253 -16.10 -2.40 -0.68
C ALA A 253 -15.62 -3.74 -1.25
N ALA A 254 -15.80 -4.85 -0.52
CA ALA A 254 -15.24 -6.16 -0.85
C ALA A 254 -15.66 -6.70 -2.23
N ARG A 255 -16.84 -6.29 -2.74
CA ARG A 255 -17.30 -6.63 -4.10
C ARG A 255 -16.32 -6.17 -5.19
N MET A 256 -15.59 -5.07 -4.97
CA MET A 256 -14.62 -4.57 -5.94
C MET A 256 -13.35 -5.42 -6.01
N TRP A 257 -13.06 -6.21 -4.96
CA TRP A 257 -11.89 -7.09 -4.88
C TRP A 257 -12.24 -8.58 -4.93
N ASN A 258 -13.50 -8.95 -5.19
CA ASN A 258 -14.00 -10.33 -5.18
C ASN A 258 -13.68 -11.07 -3.87
N LEU A 259 -13.75 -10.37 -2.73
CA LEU A 259 -13.44 -10.94 -1.42
C LEU A 259 -14.70 -11.39 -0.69
N ILE A 260 -14.59 -12.52 0.02
CA ILE A 260 -15.66 -13.00 0.90
C ILE A 260 -15.61 -12.23 2.21
N VAL A 261 -16.77 -11.77 2.67
CA VAL A 261 -16.90 -11.09 3.97
C VAL A 261 -17.71 -11.97 4.91
N THR A 262 -17.10 -12.37 6.03
CA THR A 262 -17.77 -13.17 7.07
C THR A 262 -17.94 -12.34 8.33
N LYS A 263 -19.18 -12.05 8.70
CA LYS A 263 -19.50 -11.35 9.94
C LYS A 263 -19.76 -12.38 11.04
N GLY A 264 -18.91 -12.36 12.07
CA GLY A 264 -19.13 -13.14 13.29
C GLY A 264 -20.25 -12.55 14.13
N SER A 265 -21.41 -13.20 14.19
CA SER A 265 -22.58 -12.67 14.93
C SER A 265 -22.52 -12.94 16.44
N VAL A 266 -21.45 -13.55 16.95
CA VAL A 266 -21.17 -13.69 18.40
C VAL A 266 -20.94 -12.33 19.07
N CYS A 267 -20.67 -11.32 18.25
CA CYS A 267 -20.25 -9.99 18.65
C CYS A 267 -21.43 -8.98 18.61
N LEU A 268 -22.70 -9.40 18.61
CA LEU A 268 -23.84 -8.47 18.67
C LEU A 268 -24.94 -9.01 19.58
N TYR A 269 -25.19 -8.33 20.70
CA TYR A 269 -26.43 -8.49 21.47
C TYR A 269 -27.59 -7.67 20.88
N TYR A 270 -27.37 -6.90 19.81
CA TYR A 270 -28.42 -6.10 19.19
C TYR A 270 -28.12 -5.89 17.70
N THR A 271 -28.82 -6.61 16.83
CA THR A 271 -28.88 -6.29 15.40
C THR A 271 -30.07 -5.36 15.16
N PRO A 272 -29.89 -4.08 14.80
CA PRO A 272 -30.94 -3.35 14.13
C PRO A 272 -31.20 -4.00 12.75
N PRO A 273 -32.45 -4.03 12.26
CA PRO A 273 -32.88 -4.73 11.04
C PRO A 273 -32.40 -4.04 9.74
N LEU A 274 -31.22 -3.41 9.73
CA LEU A 274 -30.72 -2.59 8.62
C LEU A 274 -29.84 -3.34 7.62
N VAL A 275 -29.66 -4.66 7.74
CA VAL A 275 -29.05 -5.44 6.65
C VAL A 275 -30.14 -5.66 5.59
N GLN A 276 -30.22 -4.69 4.68
CA GLN A 276 -31.13 -4.63 3.54
C GLN A 276 -30.96 -5.82 2.56
N PRO A 277 -31.95 -6.08 1.67
CA PRO A 277 -32.09 -7.34 0.93
C PRO A 277 -30.85 -7.77 0.14
N PRO A 278 -30.75 -9.07 -0.22
CA PRO A 278 -29.57 -9.70 -0.84
C PRO A 278 -29.01 -9.01 -2.10
N TYR A 279 -29.77 -8.10 -2.71
CA TYR A 279 -29.34 -7.27 -3.84
C TYR A 279 -28.18 -6.31 -3.55
N ARG A 280 -27.96 -5.88 -2.28
CA ARG A 280 -26.83 -4.97 -1.95
C ARG A 280 -25.56 -5.67 -1.49
N HIS A 281 -25.66 -6.86 -0.90
CA HIS A 281 -24.54 -7.53 -0.22
C HIS A 281 -24.45 -9.00 -0.60
N THR A 282 -24.11 -9.29 -1.86
CA THR A 282 -24.07 -10.65 -2.41
C THR A 282 -22.94 -11.55 -1.86
N GLN A 283 -21.98 -10.99 -1.12
CA GLN A 283 -20.79 -11.70 -0.59
C GLN A 283 -20.67 -11.67 0.95
N LEU A 284 -21.71 -11.19 1.65
CA LEU A 284 -21.75 -11.11 3.12
C LEU A 284 -22.42 -12.34 3.72
N PHE A 285 -21.70 -13.07 4.57
CA PHE A 285 -22.23 -14.21 5.32
C PHE A 285 -22.34 -13.88 6.81
N LEU A 286 -23.51 -14.13 7.41
CA LEU A 286 -23.79 -13.95 8.83
C LEU A 286 -23.75 -15.31 9.54
N HIS A 287 -22.90 -15.45 10.57
CA HIS A 287 -22.86 -16.67 11.40
C HIS A 287 -23.40 -16.41 12.79
N ALA A 288 -24.59 -16.93 13.13
CA ALA A 288 -25.12 -16.92 14.50
C ALA A 288 -24.62 -18.17 15.24
N LEU A 289 -23.64 -18.01 16.13
CA LEU A 289 -23.27 -19.05 17.10
C LEU A 289 -24.04 -18.76 18.39
N ARG A 290 -25.04 -19.60 18.69
CA ARG A 290 -25.75 -19.59 19.98
C ARG A 290 -24.83 -20.27 20.99
N LEU A 291 -24.25 -19.52 21.94
CA LEU A 291 -23.30 -19.99 22.96
C LEU A 291 -23.96 -20.86 24.06
N GLN A 292 -24.78 -21.85 23.69
CA GLN A 292 -25.46 -22.68 24.70
C GLN A 292 -25.38 -24.20 24.49
N GLU A 293 -24.71 -24.70 23.45
CA GLU A 293 -24.48 -26.15 23.29
C GLU A 293 -23.08 -26.45 22.69
N PRO A 294 -22.45 -27.59 23.04
CA PRO A 294 -21.07 -27.91 22.67
C PRO A 294 -20.90 -28.02 21.14
N PRO A 295 -19.69 -27.73 20.60
CA PRO A 295 -19.52 -27.48 19.17
C PRO A 295 -19.61 -28.77 18.37
N ARG A 296 -20.72 -28.96 17.65
CA ARG A 296 -20.75 -29.77 16.43
C ARG A 296 -20.49 -28.85 15.24
N MET A 297 -19.22 -28.72 14.87
CA MET A 297 -18.82 -28.05 13.63
C MET A 297 -19.33 -28.89 12.45
N SER A 298 -20.35 -28.41 11.73
CA SER A 298 -20.84 -29.09 10.53
C SER A 298 -19.83 -28.93 9.39
N ASN A 299 -19.27 -30.05 8.94
CA ASN A 299 -18.34 -30.21 7.80
C ASN A 299 -18.84 -29.67 6.44
N SER A 300 -20.00 -29.01 6.40
CA SER A 300 -20.70 -28.60 5.18
C SER A 300 -20.21 -27.28 4.58
N LEU A 301 -19.75 -26.31 5.37
CA LEU A 301 -19.37 -24.98 4.87
C LEU A 301 -18.01 -24.97 4.14
N ILE A 302 -17.02 -25.72 4.65
CA ILE A 302 -15.70 -25.82 4.01
C ILE A 302 -15.79 -26.62 2.70
N ARG A 303 -16.64 -27.66 2.65
CA ARG A 303 -16.87 -28.44 1.41
C ARG A 303 -17.65 -27.66 0.35
N ALA A 304 -18.54 -26.75 0.75
CA ALA A 304 -19.27 -25.87 -0.17
C ALA A 304 -18.34 -24.84 -0.83
N ALA A 305 -17.36 -24.30 -0.08
CA ALA A 305 -16.37 -23.38 -0.63
C ALA A 305 -15.44 -24.04 -1.67
N ALA A 306 -15.20 -25.36 -1.56
CA ALA A 306 -14.35 -26.12 -2.49
C ALA A 306 -15.07 -26.61 -3.76
N ARG A 307 -16.41 -26.58 -3.81
CA ARG A 307 -17.20 -27.05 -4.96
C ARG A 307 -18.51 -26.26 -5.09
N GLN A 308 -18.55 -25.16 -5.84
CA GLN A 308 -19.61 -24.93 -6.84
C GLN A 308 -19.51 -23.59 -7.59
N LYS A 309 -19.89 -23.68 -8.87
CA LYS A 309 -19.96 -22.65 -9.91
C LYS A 309 -21.27 -21.85 -9.94
N HIS A 310 -22.19 -22.01 -8.98
CA HIS A 310 -23.46 -21.28 -8.95
C HIS A 310 -23.99 -21.07 -7.51
N PRO A 311 -24.79 -20.01 -7.25
CA PRO A 311 -25.20 -19.61 -5.91
C PRO A 311 -26.27 -20.53 -5.30
N LEU A 312 -26.12 -20.85 -4.01
CA LEU A 312 -27.07 -21.59 -3.19
C LEU A 312 -27.93 -20.63 -2.36
N PHE A 313 -29.25 -20.86 -2.34
CA PHE A 313 -30.24 -20.14 -1.54
C PHE A 313 -30.47 -20.86 -0.19
N LEU A 314 -30.53 -20.09 0.90
CA LEU A 314 -31.04 -20.52 2.20
C LEU A 314 -32.14 -19.53 2.59
N ASP A 315 -33.38 -19.99 2.57
CA ASP A 315 -34.55 -19.23 2.99
C ASP A 315 -34.82 -19.54 4.48
N THR A 316 -35.05 -18.51 5.28
CA THR A 316 -35.46 -18.65 6.67
C THR A 316 -36.77 -17.91 6.85
N ASP A 317 -37.87 -18.65 6.89
CA ASP A 317 -39.10 -18.14 7.47
C ASP A 317 -39.59 -19.05 8.61
N GLN A 318 -40.15 -18.36 9.59
CA GLN A 318 -40.64 -18.70 10.92
C GLN A 318 -40.76 -20.17 11.38
N GLY A 319 -40.17 -20.43 12.56
CA GLY A 319 -40.75 -21.29 13.60
C GLY A 319 -40.49 -22.80 13.49
N GLY A 320 -39.59 -23.31 14.35
CA GLY A 320 -39.69 -24.66 14.93
C GLY A 320 -39.45 -25.88 14.01
N ALA A 321 -38.33 -26.56 14.27
CA ALA A 321 -38.06 -28.00 14.04
C ALA A 321 -37.79 -28.53 12.60
N LEU A 322 -36.69 -29.31 12.55
CA LEU A 322 -36.27 -30.39 11.63
C LEU A 322 -36.06 -30.18 10.12
N HIS A 323 -34.79 -30.43 9.72
CA HIS A 323 -34.28 -31.03 8.48
C HIS A 323 -35.22 -31.19 7.26
N ARG A 324 -34.89 -30.49 6.16
CA ARG A 324 -34.90 -31.07 4.80
C ARG A 324 -34.00 -30.31 3.82
N LEU A 325 -33.01 -31.00 3.24
CA LEU A 325 -32.37 -30.60 1.99
C LEU A 325 -33.38 -30.80 0.87
N LEU A 326 -33.73 -29.75 0.13
CA LEU A 326 -34.38 -29.90 -1.17
C LEU A 326 -33.35 -29.61 -2.27
N LEU A 327 -32.96 -30.67 -2.96
CA LEU A 327 -32.26 -30.59 -4.24
C LEU A 327 -33.24 -30.05 -5.29
N ALA A 328 -32.98 -28.87 -5.83
CA ALA A 328 -33.61 -28.47 -7.08
C ALA A 328 -32.99 -29.30 -8.22
N ARG A 329 -33.77 -30.27 -8.73
CA ARG A 329 -33.56 -30.93 -10.02
C ARG A 329 -33.96 -29.95 -11.15
N PRO A 330 -33.50 -30.20 -12.39
CA PRO A 330 -32.84 -29.25 -13.29
C PRO A 330 -33.69 -28.09 -13.80
#